data_AF-A0A7X8YMS2-F1
#
_entry.id   AF-A0A7X8YMS2-F1
#
_cell.length_a   1.000
_cell.length_b   1.000
_cell.length_c   1.000
_cell.angle_alpha   90.00
_cell.angle_beta   90.00
_cell.angle_gamma   90.00
#
_symmetry.space_group_name_H-M   'P 1'
#
loop_
_entity.id
_entity.type
_entity.pdbx_description
1 polymer ?
#
loop_
_entity_poly.entity_id
_entity_poly.type
_entity_poly.pdbx_seq_one_letter_code
_entity_poly.pdbx_strand_id
1 'polypeptide(L)'
;MKYEVIPTSYFLRRLKQLKERGVERGVDSLALGLQEGIFPGVIIKGTKGKVRKTRIEAAGQGKRGGFRVIYYLCIEENKEIYLIDVYGKNEKETITPAEI
;
A
#
# COMPACT_ATOMS: atom_id res chain seq x y z
N MET A 1 -11.68 17.34 0.35
CA MET A 1 -11.65 16.83 -1.03
C MET A 1 -11.21 15.37 -0.95
N LYS A 2 -11.93 14.43 -1.57
CA LYS A 2 -11.63 12.99 -1.43
C LYS A 2 -10.88 12.44 -2.64
N TYR A 3 -9.82 11.69 -2.40
CA TYR A 3 -9.11 10.89 -3.43
C TYR A 3 -9.84 9.56 -3.65
N GLU A 4 -9.79 9.04 -4.87
CA GLU A 4 -10.31 7.71 -5.17
C GLU A 4 -9.21 6.67 -4.97
N VAL A 5 -9.46 5.68 -4.12
CA VAL A 5 -8.50 4.60 -3.83
C VAL A 5 -8.94 3.34 -4.57
N ILE A 6 -8.16 2.95 -5.57
CA ILE A 6 -8.49 1.90 -6.53
C ILE A 6 -7.53 0.70 -6.30
N PRO A 7 -8.00 -0.42 -5.74
CA PRO A 7 -7.16 -1.60 -5.62
C PRO A 7 -7.01 -2.29 -6.97
N THR A 8 -5.78 -2.64 -7.34
CA THR A 8 -5.53 -3.45 -8.54
C THR A 8 -5.93 -4.91 -8.31
N SER A 9 -6.17 -5.66 -9.39
CA SER A 9 -6.47 -7.10 -9.31
C SER A 9 -5.35 -7.89 -8.61
N TYR A 10 -4.10 -7.50 -8.82
CA TYR A 10 -2.95 -8.12 -8.15
C TYR A 10 -2.99 -7.86 -6.63
N PHE A 11 -3.23 -6.61 -6.23
CA PHE A 11 -3.39 -6.23 -4.84
C PHE A 11 -4.51 -7.02 -4.15
N LEU A 12 -5.68 -7.13 -4.78
CA LEU A 12 -6.82 -7.88 -4.22
C LEU A 12 -6.48 -9.36 -4.00
N ARG A 13 -5.77 -9.99 -4.95
CA ARG A 13 -5.32 -11.37 -4.81
C ARG A 13 -4.36 -11.53 -3.62
N ARG A 14 -3.42 -10.62 -3.47
CA ARG A 14 -2.45 -10.62 -2.36
C ARG A 14 -3.12 -10.36 -1.01
N LEU A 15 -4.05 -9.41 -0.96
CA LEU A 15 -4.86 -9.12 0.21
C LEU A 15 -5.60 -10.37 0.69
N LYS A 16 -6.24 -11.11 -0.23
CA LYS A 16 -6.92 -12.38 0.07
C LYS A 16 -5.97 -13.43 0.65
N GLN A 17 -4.75 -13.56 0.11
CA GLN A 17 -3.74 -14.52 0.62
C GLN A 17 -3.24 -14.18 2.02
N LEU A 18 -3.28 -12.90 2.39
CA LEU A 18 -2.77 -12.39 3.66
C LEU A 18 -3.86 -12.16 4.70
N LYS A 19 -5.12 -12.44 4.36
CA LYS A 19 -6.30 -12.18 5.21
C LYS A 19 -6.19 -12.81 6.60
N GLU A 20 -5.80 -14.09 6.67
CA GLU A 20 -5.61 -14.83 7.93
C GLU A 20 -4.52 -14.22 8.85
N ARG A 21 -3.64 -13.39 8.29
CA ARG A 21 -2.60 -12.68 9.04
C ARG A 21 -3.05 -11.30 9.53
N GLY A 22 -4.32 -10.92 9.33
CA GLY A 22 -4.91 -9.69 9.87
C GLY A 22 -4.52 -8.41 9.13
N VAL A 23 -4.18 -8.51 7.84
CA VAL A 23 -3.75 -7.36 7.01
C VAL A 23 -4.87 -6.35 6.71
N GLU A 24 -6.14 -6.80 6.72
CA GLU A 24 -7.30 -6.01 6.27
C GLU A 24 -7.41 -4.68 7.01
N ARG A 25 -7.33 -4.67 8.35
CA ARG A 25 -7.46 -3.41 9.12
C ARG A 25 -6.38 -2.38 8.78
N GLY A 26 -5.15 -2.84 8.50
CA GLY A 26 -4.06 -1.95 8.11
C GLY A 26 -4.29 -1.33 6.73
N VAL A 27 -4.86 -2.12 5.81
CA VAL A 27 -5.25 -1.65 4.48
C VAL A 27 -6.43 -0.67 4.57
N ASP A 28 -7.45 -0.97 5.38
CA ASP A 28 -8.60 -0.07 5.58
C ASP A 28 -8.16 1.28 6.17
N SER A 29 -7.30 1.25 7.19
CA SER A 29 -6.75 2.46 7.82
C SER A 29 -5.94 3.30 6.82
N LEU A 30 -5.15 2.63 5.98
CA LEU A 30 -4.39 3.28 4.92
C LEU A 30 -5.33 3.89 3.87
N ALA A 31 -6.34 3.15 3.41
CA ALA A 31 -7.29 3.62 2.40
C ALA A 31 -8.04 4.88 2.87
N LEU A 32 -8.52 4.89 4.12
CA LEU A 32 -9.16 6.08 4.71
C LEU A 32 -8.22 7.28 4.73
N GLY A 33 -6.96 7.10 5.16
CA GLY A 33 -5.97 8.17 5.15
C GLY A 33 -5.68 8.70 3.73
N LEU A 34 -5.53 7.80 2.76
CA LEU A 34 -5.31 8.15 1.35
C LEU A 34 -6.49 8.94 0.78
N GLN A 35 -7.73 8.53 1.07
CA GLN A 35 -8.94 9.26 0.67
C GLN A 35 -8.96 10.69 1.20
N GLU A 36 -8.48 10.92 2.42
CA GLU A 36 -8.38 12.25 3.04
C GLU A 36 -7.12 13.04 2.61
N GLY A 37 -6.31 12.50 1.69
CA GLY A 37 -5.13 13.18 1.15
C GLY A 37 -3.87 13.02 2.00
N ILE A 38 -3.84 12.04 2.90
CA ILE A 38 -2.64 11.68 3.68
C ILE A 38 -1.88 10.61 2.90
N PHE A 39 -0.64 10.92 2.48
CA PHE A 39 0.19 10.03 1.65
C PHE A 39 1.40 9.46 2.40
N PRO A 40 1.20 8.53 3.36
CA PRO A 40 2.29 8.00 4.19
C PRO A 40 3.24 7.13 3.37
N GLY A 41 4.46 6.98 3.86
CA GLY A 41 5.48 6.14 3.24
C GLY A 41 6.53 6.91 2.45
N VAL A 42 7.51 6.15 1.94
CA VAL A 42 8.68 6.68 1.23
C VAL A 42 8.50 6.53 -0.27
N ILE A 43 8.96 7.53 -1.03
CA ILE A 43 9.02 7.46 -2.49
C ILE A 43 10.02 6.37 -2.91
N ILE A 44 9.63 5.53 -3.85
CA ILE A 44 10.54 4.57 -4.47
C ILE A 44 11.38 5.31 -5.52
N LYS A 45 12.71 5.24 -5.40
CA LYS A 45 13.62 5.87 -6.36
C LYS A 45 13.42 5.27 -7.76
N GLY A 46 13.52 6.08 -8.80
CA GLY A 46 13.34 5.64 -10.18
C GLY A 46 11.90 5.66 -10.71
N THR A 47 10.90 5.93 -9.86
CA THR A 47 9.48 5.95 -10.28
C THR A 47 8.92 7.36 -10.51
N LYS A 48 9.79 8.32 -10.84
CA LYS A 48 9.43 9.76 -11.03
C LYS A 48 8.62 10.36 -9.87
N GLY A 49 8.81 9.89 -8.63
CA GLY A 49 8.10 10.40 -7.46
C GLY A 49 6.68 9.86 -7.25
N LYS A 50 6.13 9.10 -8.20
CA LYS A 50 4.71 8.72 -8.20
C LYS A 50 4.38 7.45 -7.41
N VAL A 51 5.37 6.62 -7.06
CA VAL A 51 5.15 5.36 -6.34
C VAL A 51 5.69 5.47 -4.92
N ARG A 52 4.88 5.05 -3.94
CA ARG A 52 5.21 5.12 -2.52
C ARG A 52 5.10 3.75 -1.88
N LYS A 53 6.01 3.48 -0.94
CA LYS A 53 6.01 2.29 -0.09
C LYS A 53 5.74 2.71 1.35
N THR A 54 4.68 2.20 1.95
CA THR A 54 4.32 2.46 3.35
C THR A 54 4.27 1.19 4.17
N ARG A 55 4.46 1.32 5.49
CA ARG A 55 4.29 0.24 6.46
C ARG A 55 2.89 0.34 7.05
N ILE A 56 2.21 -0.78 7.18
CA ILE A 56 0.91 -0.86 7.86
C ILE A 56 0.99 -1.92 8.96
N GLU A 57 0.25 -1.71 10.04
CA GLU A 57 0.18 -2.65 11.15
C GLU A 57 -0.86 -3.74 10.88
N ALA A 58 -0.62 -4.93 11.44
CA ALA A 58 -1.61 -6.00 11.45
C ALA A 58 -2.60 -5.77 12.59
N ALA A 59 -3.87 -6.12 12.38
CA ALA A 59 -4.86 -6.14 13.44
C ALA A 59 -4.45 -7.10 14.57
N GLY A 60 -4.31 -6.60 15.80
CA GLY A 60 -4.25 -7.45 17.00
C GLY A 60 -2.98 -8.30 17.19
N GLN A 61 -1.99 -8.17 16.32
CA GLN A 61 -0.65 -8.72 16.56
C GLN A 61 0.28 -7.57 16.93
N GLY A 62 1.02 -7.71 18.04
CA GLY A 62 2.05 -6.75 18.43
C GLY A 62 3.16 -6.58 17.37
N LYS A 63 4.32 -6.02 17.76
CA LYS A 63 5.47 -5.61 16.91
C LYS A 63 5.97 -6.56 15.77
N ARG A 64 5.43 -7.78 15.63
CA ARG A 64 5.84 -8.83 14.67
C ARG A 64 4.96 -8.99 13.41
N GLY A 65 3.75 -8.42 13.34
CA GLY A 65 2.80 -8.66 12.23
C GLY A 65 2.88 -7.73 11.02
N GLY A 66 3.73 -6.71 11.02
CA GLY A 66 3.66 -5.60 10.05
C GLY A 66 3.73 -6.00 8.56
N PHE A 67 2.94 -5.31 7.74
CA PHE A 67 2.92 -5.44 6.28
C PHE A 67 3.43 -4.17 5.62
N ARG A 68 3.67 -4.25 4.32
CA ARG A 68 4.00 -3.12 3.46
C ARG A 68 3.03 -3.06 2.31
N VAL A 69 2.65 -1.84 1.94
CA VAL A 69 1.81 -1.55 0.79
C VAL A 69 2.59 -0.67 -0.19
N ILE A 70 2.47 -0.99 -1.47
CA ILE A 70 2.94 -0.14 -2.58
C ILE A 70 1.72 0.46 -3.23
N TYR A 71 1.74 1.77 -3.46
CA TYR A 71 0.69 2.46 -4.19
C TYR A 71 1.26 3.53 -5.14
N TYR A 72 0.54 3.77 -6.22
CA TYR A 72 0.82 4.81 -7.21
C TYR A 72 -0.13 5.99 -7.02
N LEU A 73 0.43 7.19 -7.08
CA LEU A 73 -0.21 8.45 -6.78
C LEU A 73 -0.43 9.24 -8.08
N CYS A 74 -1.69 9.33 -8.52
CA CYS A 74 -2.12 10.05 -9.71
C CYS A 74 -2.84 11.36 -9.34
N ILE A 75 -2.14 12.28 -8.64
CA ILE A 75 -2.74 13.52 -8.13
C ILE A 75 -3.08 14.51 -9.26
N GLU A 76 -2.18 14.69 -10.22
CA GLU A 76 -2.27 15.78 -11.20
C GLU A 76 -3.32 15.56 -12.28
N GLU A 77 -3.69 14.30 -12.54
CA GLU A 77 -4.64 13.95 -13.60
C GLU A 77 -6.06 13.77 -13.03
N ASN A 78 -6.26 12.84 -12.08
CA ASN A 78 -7.62 12.40 -11.70
C ASN A 78 -7.86 12.25 -10.18
N LYS A 79 -6.89 12.58 -9.31
CA LYS A 79 -6.95 12.30 -7.86
C LYS A 79 -7.18 10.80 -7.53
N GLU A 80 -6.63 9.94 -8.37
CA GLU A 80 -6.70 8.49 -8.22
C GLU A 80 -5.44 7.96 -7.53
N ILE A 81 -5.61 6.94 -6.70
CA ILE A 81 -4.53 6.26 -5.99
C ILE A 81 -4.70 4.77 -6.19
N TYR A 82 -3.74 4.16 -6.88
CA TYR A 82 -3.80 2.74 -7.20
C TYR A 82 -3.03 1.93 -6.17
N LEU A 83 -3.68 0.99 -5.50
CA LEU A 83 -2.98 0.03 -4.63
C LEU A 83 -2.41 -1.10 -5.49
N ILE A 84 -1.09 -1.23 -5.51
CA ILE A 84 -0.36 -2.12 -6.42
C ILE A 84 -0.07 -3.47 -5.76
N ASP A 85 0.59 -3.48 -4.59
CA ASP A 85 1.01 -4.70 -3.91
C ASP A 85 0.86 -4.56 -2.39
N VAL A 86 0.63 -5.69 -1.72
CA VAL A 86 0.70 -5.85 -0.26
C VAL A 86 1.46 -7.13 0.07
N TYR A 87 2.42 -7.01 0.98
CA TYR A 87 3.29 -8.11 1.39
C TYR A 87 3.78 -7.96 2.83
N GLY A 88 4.10 -9.07 3.48
CA GLY A 88 4.61 -9.09 4.83
C GLY A 88 6.05 -8.59 4.95
N LYS A 89 6.46 -8.22 6.17
CA LYS A 89 7.81 -7.71 6.47
C LYS A 89 8.96 -8.55 5.88
N ASN A 90 8.82 -9.88 5.87
CA ASN A 90 9.87 -10.82 5.50
C ASN A 90 9.77 -11.34 4.06
N GLU A 91 8.82 -10.84 3.26
CA GLU A 91 8.59 -11.35 1.91
C GLU A 91 9.42 -10.63 0.84
N LYS A 92 9.72 -9.34 1.05
CA LYS A 92 10.60 -8.55 0.17
C LYS A 92 11.39 -7.54 1.02
N GLU A 93 12.71 -7.61 0.96
CA GLU A 93 13.60 -6.64 1.64
C GLU A 93 13.84 -5.39 0.78
N THR A 94 14.13 -5.59 -0.50
CA THR A 94 14.40 -4.53 -1.48
C THR A 94 13.43 -4.67 -2.63
N ILE A 95 12.79 -3.58 -3.04
CA ILE A 95 11.98 -3.52 -4.25
C ILE A 95 12.72 -2.63 -5.23
N THR A 96 13.04 -3.19 -6.38
CA THR A 96 13.66 -2.50 -7.49
C THR A 96 12.59 -1.93 -8.43
N PRO A 97 12.89 -0.86 -9.19
CA PRO A 97 11.94 -0.34 -10.18
C PRO A 97 11.49 -1.36 -11.24
N ALA A 98 12.28 -2.43 -11.47
CA ALA A 98 11.93 -3.49 -12.42
C ALA A 98 10.79 -4.41 -11.93
N GLU A 99 10.46 -4.35 -10.64
CA GLU A 99 9.43 -5.19 -10.00
C GLU A 99 8.09 -4.45 -9.82
N ILE A 100 7.97 -3.23 -10.35
CA ILE A 100 6.80 -2.35 -10.28
C ILE A 100 6.33 -2.05 -11.70
#